data_AF-B1ZD24-F1
#
_entry.id   AF-B1ZD24-F1
#
_cell.length_a   1.000
_cell.length_b   1.000
_cell.length_c   1.000
_cell.angle_alpha   90.00
_cell.angle_beta   90.00
_cell.angle_gamma   90.00
#
_symmetry.space_group_name_H-M   'P 1'
#
loop_
_entity.id
_entity.type
_entity.pdbx_description
1 polymer ?
#
loop_
_entity_poly.entity_id
_entity_poly.type
_entity_poly.pdbx_seq_one_letter_code
_entity_poly.pdbx_strand_id
1 'polypeptide(L)'
;MSREFRWVGGQYFHGALEEASAPGPTRHPISEALSTIYGALAPLERACASYEAYDASAARTTMALQEAWPTIEAAFGALSGIQRQDRELIAELLERQGERP
;
A
#
# COMPACT_ATOMS: atom_id res chain seq x y z
N MET A 1 21.69 -12.35 -25.14
CA MET A 1 21.57 -13.10 -23.87
C MET A 1 20.72 -12.27 -22.93
N SER A 2 19.55 -12.78 -22.55
CA SER A 2 18.55 -12.10 -21.71
C SER A 2 19.10 -11.85 -20.31
N ARG A 3 19.07 -10.60 -19.84
CA ARG A 3 19.35 -10.28 -18.44
C ARG A 3 18.05 -10.48 -17.66
N GLU A 4 17.86 -11.71 -17.18
CA GLU A 4 16.81 -12.05 -16.24
C GLU A 4 17.06 -11.27 -14.93
N PHE A 5 16.14 -10.38 -14.59
CA PHE A 5 16.09 -9.78 -13.26
C PHE A 5 15.78 -10.88 -12.25
N ARG A 6 16.80 -11.36 -11.53
CA ARG A 6 16.62 -12.31 -10.43
C ARG A 6 16.16 -11.58 -9.19
N TRP A 7 14.86 -11.71 -8.92
CA TRP A 7 14.20 -11.35 -7.69
C TRP A 7 14.75 -12.18 -6.53
N VAL A 8 15.41 -11.55 -5.55
CA VAL A 8 15.83 -12.21 -4.31
C VAL A 8 15.23 -11.43 -3.15
N GLY A 9 14.20 -11.99 -2.51
CA GLY A 9 13.76 -11.58 -1.16
C GLY A 9 12.28 -11.22 -0.95
N GLY A 10 11.42 -11.18 -1.96
CA GLY A 10 10.05 -10.60 -1.81
C GLY A 10 8.88 -11.54 -1.48
N GLN A 11 9.11 -12.76 -0.98
CA GLN A 11 8.03 -13.77 -0.91
C GLN A 11 6.96 -13.56 0.19
N TYR A 12 7.15 -12.62 1.13
CA TYR A 12 6.05 -12.24 2.05
C TYR A 12 5.16 -11.11 1.51
N PHE A 13 5.68 -10.27 0.60
CA PHE A 13 4.97 -9.07 0.13
C PHE A 13 4.08 -9.37 -1.10
N HIS A 14 4.57 -10.20 -2.02
CA HIS A 14 3.80 -10.56 -3.22
C HIS A 14 2.67 -11.56 -2.94
N GLY A 15 2.86 -12.53 -2.04
CA GLY A 15 1.83 -13.55 -1.74
C GLY A 15 0.59 -12.97 -1.07
N ALA A 16 0.78 -12.05 -0.11
CA ALA A 16 -0.34 -11.34 0.51
C ALA A 16 -1.05 -10.41 -0.49
N LEU A 17 -0.33 -9.83 -1.45
CA LEU A 17 -0.89 -9.02 -2.53
C LEU A 17 -1.63 -9.84 -3.59
N GLU A 18 -1.19 -11.07 -3.91
CA GLU A 18 -1.90 -11.96 -4.84
C GLU A 18 -3.23 -12.43 -4.24
N GLU A 19 -3.26 -12.90 -2.99
CA GLU A 19 -4.50 -13.17 -2.26
C GLU A 19 -5.34 -11.90 -2.08
N ALA A 20 -4.69 -10.78 -1.77
CA ALA A 20 -5.28 -9.45 -1.75
C ALA A 20 -5.39 -8.80 -3.15
N SER A 21 -5.45 -9.55 -4.24
CA SER A 21 -5.83 -9.02 -5.57
C SER A 21 -7.09 -9.68 -6.13
N ALA A 22 -7.55 -10.79 -5.54
CA ALA A 22 -8.81 -11.41 -5.90
C ALA A 22 -9.99 -10.46 -5.54
N PRO A 23 -10.79 -9.99 -6.52
CA PRO A 23 -11.97 -9.19 -6.24
C PRO A 23 -13.01 -10.06 -5.55
N GLY A 24 -13.11 -9.92 -4.23
CA GLY A 24 -14.13 -10.53 -3.39
C GLY A 24 -15.16 -9.47 -2.95
N PRO A 25 -16.43 -9.85 -2.72
CA PRO A 25 -17.52 -8.90 -2.47
C PRO A 25 -17.46 -8.14 -1.14
N THR A 26 -16.48 -8.44 -0.26
CA THR A 26 -16.38 -7.86 1.08
C THR A 26 -14.93 -7.74 1.54
N ARG A 27 -14.16 -6.81 0.97
CA ARG A 27 -12.84 -6.48 1.51
C ARG A 27 -12.98 -5.50 2.67
N HIS A 28 -12.11 -5.68 3.67
CA HIS A 28 -12.02 -4.72 4.75
C HIS A 28 -11.45 -3.39 4.20
N PRO A 29 -11.99 -2.22 4.57
CA PRO A 29 -11.52 -0.92 4.06
C PRO A 29 -10.01 -0.68 4.21
N ILE A 30 -9.43 -1.18 5.31
CA ILE A 30 -7.96 -1.13 5.52
C ILE A 30 -7.23 -1.91 4.42
N SER A 31 -7.68 -3.10 4.08
CA SER A 31 -7.07 -3.94 3.05
C SER A 31 -7.20 -3.32 1.66
N GLU A 32 -8.29 -2.62 1.37
CA GLU A 32 -8.47 -1.88 0.11
C GLU A 32 -7.52 -0.68 0.01
N ALA A 33 -7.40 0.10 1.09
CA ALA A 33 -6.49 1.25 1.13
C ALA A 33 -5.03 0.80 1.01
N LEU A 34 -4.64 -0.28 1.70
CA LEU A 34 -3.30 -0.87 1.57
C LEU A 34 -3.04 -1.39 0.15
N SER A 35 -3.98 -2.13 -0.44
CA SER A 35 -3.87 -2.62 -1.83
C SER A 35 -3.69 -1.46 -2.82
N THR A 36 -4.41 -0.35 -2.61
CA THR A 36 -4.29 0.88 -3.42
C THR A 36 -2.90 1.51 -3.29
N ILE A 37 -2.35 1.63 -2.08
CA ILE A 37 -0.99 2.14 -1.85
C ILE A 37 0.03 1.26 -2.56
N TYR A 38 -0.06 -0.05 -2.38
CA TYR A 38 0.88 -0.99 -2.97
C TYR A 38 0.81 -0.99 -4.51
N GLY A 39 -0.39 -0.94 -5.08
CA GLY A 39 -0.57 -0.80 -6.53
C GLY A 39 0.04 0.49 -7.08
N ALA A 40 -0.08 1.60 -6.36
CA ALA A 40 0.50 2.88 -6.75
C ALA A 40 2.02 2.94 -6.58
N LEU A 41 2.60 2.22 -5.61
CA LEU A 41 4.04 2.19 -5.36
C LEU A 41 4.81 1.28 -6.32
N ALA A 42 4.18 0.22 -6.86
CA ALA A 42 4.88 -0.74 -7.73
C ALA A 42 5.52 -0.10 -8.99
N PRO A 43 4.87 0.83 -9.73
CA PRO A 43 5.50 1.55 -10.83
C PRO A 43 6.67 2.44 -10.39
N LEU A 44 6.58 3.06 -9.20
CA LEU A 44 7.63 3.90 -8.63
C LEU A 44 8.86 3.06 -8.26
N GLU A 45 8.66 1.90 -7.64
CA GLU A 45 9.72 0.95 -7.32
C GLU A 45 10.48 0.53 -8.59
N ARG A 46 9.75 0.24 -9.67
CA ARG A 46 10.37 -0.06 -10.97
C ARG A 46 11.16 1.12 -11.55
N ALA A 47 10.67 2.35 -11.39
CA ALA A 47 11.36 3.55 -11.85
C ALA A 47 12.65 3.79 -11.05
N CYS A 48 12.62 3.62 -9.73
CA CYS A 48 13.79 3.68 -8.86
C CYS A 48 14.83 2.61 -9.23
N ALA A 49 14.41 1.35 -9.38
CA ALA A 49 15.30 0.26 -9.78
C ALA A 49 15.95 0.53 -11.16
N SER A 50 15.21 1.12 -12.10
CA SER A 50 15.76 1.51 -13.40
C SER A 50 16.77 2.66 -13.29
N TYR A 51 16.54 3.61 -12.39
CA TYR A 51 17.48 4.70 -12.12
C TYR A 51 18.77 4.19 -11.48
N GLU A 52 18.67 3.30 -10.48
CA GLU A 52 19.81 2.68 -9.81
C GLU A 52 20.63 1.78 -10.75
N ALA A 53 19.98 1.16 -11.74
CA ALA A 53 20.64 0.41 -12.81
C ALA A 53 21.33 1.30 -13.87
N TYR A 54 21.28 2.64 -13.72
CA TYR A 54 21.70 3.63 -14.73
C TYR A 54 20.95 3.54 -16.07
N ASP A 55 19.81 2.86 -16.11
CA ASP A 55 18.94 2.69 -17.28
C ASP A 55 17.88 3.82 -17.38
N ALA A 56 17.81 4.71 -16.39
CA ALA A 56 16.91 5.85 -16.34
C ALA A 56 17.54 7.07 -15.66
N SER A 57 16.95 8.24 -15.87
CA SER A 57 17.33 9.50 -15.22
C SER A 57 16.44 9.82 -14.01
N ALA A 58 16.94 10.70 -13.13
CA ALA A 58 16.18 11.15 -11.96
C ALA A 58 14.81 11.77 -12.34
N ALA A 59 14.74 12.43 -13.50
CA ALA A 59 13.51 12.99 -14.03
C ALA A 59 12.41 11.94 -14.25
N ARG A 60 12.77 10.71 -14.69
CA ARG A 60 11.81 9.62 -14.87
C ARG A 60 11.21 9.16 -13.54
N THR A 61 12.04 9.07 -12.50
CA THR A 61 11.58 8.74 -11.14
C THR A 61 10.68 9.83 -10.58
N THR A 62 11.02 11.10 -10.81
CA THR A 62 10.18 12.24 -10.40
C THR A 62 8.83 12.26 -11.10
N MET A 63 8.78 11.96 -12.40
CA MET A 63 7.51 11.87 -13.14
C MET A 63 6.66 10.69 -12.65
N ALA A 64 7.25 9.52 -12.45
CA ALA A 64 6.54 8.36 -11.90
C ALA A 64 5.98 8.66 -10.49
N LEU A 65 6.74 9.37 -9.66
CA LEU A 65 6.27 9.84 -8.36
C LEU A 65 5.10 10.81 -8.51
N GLN A 66 5.22 11.82 -9.38
CA GLN A 66 4.15 12.80 -9.61
C GLN A 66 2.85 12.15 -10.08
N GLU A 67 2.92 11.15 -10.96
CA GLU A 67 1.76 10.41 -11.46
C GLU A 67 1.09 9.56 -10.37
N ALA A 68 1.88 8.91 -9.50
CA ALA A 68 1.36 8.04 -8.45
C ALA A 68 0.93 8.79 -7.17
N TRP A 69 1.48 9.99 -6.93
CA TRP A 69 1.34 10.72 -5.66
C TRP A 69 -0.12 10.97 -5.25
N PRO A 70 -1.04 11.42 -6.13
CA PRO A 70 -2.42 11.68 -5.72
C PRO A 70 -3.14 10.43 -5.22
N THR A 71 -2.87 9.27 -5.82
CA THR A 71 -3.44 7.99 -5.39
C THR A 71 -2.89 7.55 -4.03
N ILE A 72 -1.58 7.73 -3.83
CA ILE A 72 -0.92 7.44 -2.55
C ILE A 72 -1.48 8.34 -1.44
N GLU A 73 -1.60 9.64 -1.70
CA GLU A 73 -2.12 10.64 -0.77
C GLU A 73 -3.58 10.34 -0.38
N ALA A 74 -4.43 10.04 -1.36
CA ALA A 74 -5.83 9.67 -1.11
C ALA A 74 -5.95 8.41 -0.25
N ALA A 75 -5.14 7.39 -0.52
CA ALA A 75 -5.17 6.14 0.23
C ALA A 75 -4.64 6.31 1.68
N PHE A 76 -3.62 7.13 1.89
CA PHE A 76 -3.20 7.51 3.25
C PHE A 76 -4.30 8.29 3.98
N GLY A 77 -4.98 9.21 3.31
CA GLY A 77 -6.14 9.91 3.87
C GLY A 77 -7.25 8.96 4.32
N ALA A 78 -7.53 7.93 3.53
CA ALA A 78 -8.50 6.89 3.89
C ALA A 78 -8.07 6.10 5.14
N LEU A 79 -6.80 5.69 5.23
CA LEU A 79 -6.25 5.00 6.41
C LEU A 79 -6.34 5.86 7.67
N SER A 80 -6.02 7.16 7.57
CA SER A 80 -6.15 8.09 8.70
C SER A 80 -7.60 8.26 9.14
N GLY A 81 -8.55 8.27 8.19
CA GLY A 81 -9.98 8.28 8.49
C GLY A 81 -10.42 7.06 9.28
N ILE A 82 -10.02 5.87 8.82
CA ILE A 82 -10.30 4.60 9.50
C ILE A 82 -9.69 4.59 10.90
N GLN A 83 -8.42 5.00 11.03
CA GLN A 83 -7.73 5.06 12.33
C GLN A 83 -8.50 5.91 13.35
N ARG A 84 -9.05 7.05 12.93
CA ARG A 84 -9.83 7.92 13.82
C ARG A 84 -11.11 7.23 14.28
N GLN A 85 -11.86 6.63 13.34
CA GLN A 85 -13.09 5.91 13.64
C GLN A 85 -12.85 4.72 14.57
N ASP A 86 -11.81 3.94 14.31
CA ASP A 86 -11.47 2.76 15.11
C ASP A 86 -11.04 3.16 16.53
N ARG A 87 -10.36 4.30 16.71
CA ARG A 87 -10.02 4.81 18.04
C ARG A 87 -11.24 5.15 18.88
N GLU A 88 -12.25 5.77 18.28
CA GLU A 88 -13.51 6.10 18.95
C GLU A 88 -14.24 4.81 19.35
N LEU A 89 -14.36 3.85 18.43
CA LEU A 89 -14.99 2.55 18.69
C LEU A 89 -14.26 1.74 19.78
N ILE A 90 -12.93 1.72 19.76
CA ILE A 90 -12.14 1.03 20.78
C ILE A 90 -12.34 1.68 22.15
N ALA A 91 -12.37 3.02 22.23
CA ALA A 91 -12.61 3.73 23.48
C ALA A 91 -14.00 3.37 24.06
N GLU A 92 -15.05 3.43 23.23
CA GLU A 92 -16.42 3.05 23.64
C GLU A 92 -16.51 1.59 24.12
N LEU A 93 -15.80 0.67 23.44
CA LEU A 93 -15.79 -0.74 23.83
C LEU A 93 -15.09 -0.96 25.18
N LEU A 94 -13.97 -0.26 25.43
CA LEU A 94 -13.24 -0.35 26.69
C LEU A 94 -14.04 0.23 27.86
N GLU A 95 -14.74 1.35 27.66
CA GLU A 95 -15.64 1.93 28.67
C GLU A 95 -16.75 0.95 29.06
N ARG A 96 -17.43 0.34 28.08
CA ARG A 96 -18.49 -0.66 28.31
C ARG A 96 -17.99 -1.94 28.98
N GLN A 97 -16.72 -2.29 28.83
CA GLN A 97 -16.12 -3.44 29.51
C GLN A 97 -15.73 -3.12 30.96
N GLY A 98 -15.35 -1.88 31.27
CA GLY A 98 -15.08 -1.39 32.62
C GLY A 98 -16.35 -1.24 33.48
N GLU A 99 -17.52 -1.14 32.86
CA GLU A 99 -18.83 -1.02 33.51
C GLU A 99 -19.52 -2.37 33.78
N ARG A 100 -18.90 -3.51 33.46
CA ARG A 100 -19.47 -4.83 33.78
C ARG A 100 -19.32 -5.10 35.29
N PRO A 101 -20.43 -5.40 36.02
CA PRO A 101 -20.41 -5.70 37.45
C PRO A 101 -19.69 -7.01 37.79
#